data_AF-A0A349YML2-F1
#
_entry.id   AF-A0A349YML2-F1
#
_cell.length_a   1.000
_cell.length_b   1.000
_cell.length_c   1.000
_cell.angle_alpha   90.00
_cell.angle_beta   90.00
_cell.angle_gamma   90.00
#
_symmetry.space_group_name_H-M   'P 1'
#
loop_
_entity.id
_entity.type
_entity.pdbx_description
1 polymer ?
#
loop_
_entity_poly.entity_id
_entity_poly.type
_entity_poly.pdbx_seq_one_letter_code
_entity_poly.pdbx_strand_id
1 'polypeptide(L)'
;MDKGKRMSTVSVTQILERGISSGKGFRYSIPLNLPVEYPEKEFYIPPYIMGLALGDASFRSQPSNRVFSFSAPDAELVEAIAKTMNWSYKKNSTHNYNWTFYNNGKLVHVEDFLKEYPELINTYSHNKFIPQDYLKCSVYQRKALLQGLLDTDGSVDTRSGSVFYFTVSQQLCKNVIDLCHSLGFVATCSISQRKDKRDCWRINIQASKEQKSELFRYSPKKQRALDYANINKRKERRDRLAIVDIQFLGYEEEMTCFMVDNKEHLFLTNDFIVTHNTRMAVADICGLCVDLMWDDEAQDFIPNPNYQGNGFFIHTELAQRTEMQPMFLACVANVPSNTITMGRCTEEERKRVIKAGEIIKNCNLRLIDMPDFTSANIDRKIKECVEGYGATYGCFDYMMLNSALSMEYRANTGVQAREDMALRGLATDLKAYAEKYNVGLLTMTQTNGAEKQMDFPDESCISSSKASRTKVDFGCVVLPAKDRPKEMKLVEPFIKHKGGLNSAIKPNRITYIHKSRFGEYQDRKLKIFHYFDMGTMRNTDFFVCDSYNKFVSIPKPKLK
;
A
#
# COMPACT_ATOMS: atom_id res chain seq x y z
N MET A 1 32.91 -4.48 3.86
CA MET A 1 32.50 -3.25 3.13
C MET A 1 31.74 -3.67 1.89
N ASP A 2 30.42 -3.70 1.97
CA ASP A 2 29.55 -4.14 0.87
C ASP A 2 29.26 -2.95 -0.06
N LYS A 3 29.74 -3.01 -1.31
CA LYS A 3 29.54 -1.97 -2.34
C LYS A 3 28.17 -2.08 -3.04
N GLY A 4 27.18 -2.69 -2.39
CA GLY A 4 25.81 -2.79 -2.88
C GLY A 4 24.84 -2.11 -1.92
N LYS A 5 23.79 -1.48 -2.45
CA LYS A 5 22.68 -0.82 -1.72
C LYS A 5 22.91 0.66 -1.34
N ARG A 6 23.11 1.52 -2.34
CA ARG A 6 22.53 2.87 -2.25
C ARG A 6 21.25 2.89 -3.07
N MET A 7 20.14 2.57 -2.42
CA MET A 7 18.85 3.03 -2.90
C MET A 7 18.84 4.56 -2.77
N SER A 8 18.37 5.25 -3.80
CA SER A 8 18.22 6.69 -3.78
C SER A 8 16.80 7.02 -4.19
N THR A 9 16.20 7.94 -3.44
CA THR A 9 14.91 8.49 -3.84
C THR A 9 15.17 9.54 -4.93
N VAL A 10 14.36 9.53 -5.99
CA VAL A 10 14.44 10.44 -7.14
C VAL A 10 13.01 10.82 -7.53
N SER A 11 12.76 12.07 -7.90
CA SER A 11 11.42 12.46 -8.35
C SER A 11 11.14 11.92 -9.75
N VAL A 12 9.85 11.76 -10.09
CA VAL A 12 9.42 11.37 -11.43
C VAL A 12 9.95 12.35 -12.49
N THR A 13 9.90 13.66 -12.21
CA THR A 13 10.47 14.70 -13.08
C THR A 13 11.94 14.45 -13.39
N GLN A 14 12.74 14.09 -12.38
CA GLN A 14 14.16 13.79 -12.57
C GLN A 14 14.42 12.52 -13.36
N ILE A 15 13.55 11.52 -13.24
CA ILE A 15 13.62 10.31 -14.06
C ILE A 15 13.36 10.67 -15.52
N LEU A 16 12.37 11.53 -15.79
CA LEU A 16 12.03 12.00 -17.13
C LEU A 16 13.17 12.84 -17.75
N GLU A 17 13.71 13.82 -17.02
CA GLU A 17 14.82 14.67 -17.48
C GLU A 17 16.08 13.88 -17.85
N ARG A 18 16.40 12.83 -17.07
CA ARG A 18 17.58 11.99 -17.29
C ARG A 18 17.35 10.86 -18.30
N GLY A 19 16.11 10.69 -18.74
CA GLY A 19 15.65 9.60 -19.57
C GLY A 19 15.54 8.27 -18.80
N ILE A 20 14.52 7.48 -19.14
CA ILE A 20 14.25 6.18 -18.49
C ILE A 20 15.21 5.09 -19.00
N SER A 21 15.76 5.25 -20.21
CA SER A 21 16.67 4.30 -20.86
C SER A 21 18.07 4.88 -21.11
N SER A 22 19.06 4.00 -21.19
CA SER A 22 20.44 4.32 -21.56
C SER A 22 20.85 3.73 -22.92
N GLY A 23 19.91 3.17 -23.69
CA GLY A 23 20.18 2.39 -24.90
C GLY A 23 20.71 0.97 -24.63
N LYS A 24 21.28 0.72 -23.46
CA LYS A 24 21.73 -0.61 -22.99
C LYS A 24 20.76 -1.27 -21.98
N GLY A 25 19.68 -0.58 -21.63
CA GLY A 25 18.68 -1.01 -20.65
C GLY A 25 18.08 0.16 -19.86
N PHE A 26 17.11 -0.16 -19.01
CA PHE A 26 16.43 0.80 -18.13
C PHE A 26 17.35 1.27 -16.99
N ARG A 27 17.28 2.56 -16.68
CA ARG A 27 18.15 3.21 -15.69
C ARG A 27 17.62 3.10 -14.26
N TYR A 28 16.32 2.99 -14.09
CA TYR A 28 15.64 3.06 -12.79
C TYR A 28 14.91 1.76 -12.49
N SER A 29 14.93 1.38 -11.22
CA SER A 29 14.22 0.19 -10.73
C SER A 29 13.92 0.32 -9.24
N ILE A 30 12.78 -0.23 -8.84
CA ILE A 30 12.36 -0.35 -7.44
C ILE A 30 12.66 -1.76 -6.91
N PRO A 31 12.83 -1.96 -5.60
CA PRO A 31 12.93 -3.30 -5.02
C PRO A 31 11.70 -4.14 -5.32
N LEU A 32 11.91 -5.43 -5.54
CA LEU A 32 10.82 -6.40 -5.49
C LEU A 32 10.49 -6.74 -4.03
N ASN A 33 9.23 -7.05 -3.77
CA ASN A 33 8.79 -7.60 -2.49
C ASN A 33 9.37 -9.00 -2.26
N LEU A 34 9.51 -9.37 -1.00
CA LEU A 34 9.68 -10.77 -0.61
C LEU A 34 8.35 -11.53 -0.78
N PRO A 35 8.38 -12.88 -0.78
CA PRO A 35 7.13 -13.66 -0.76
C PRO A 35 6.22 -13.19 0.37
N VAL A 36 4.96 -12.93 0.06
CA VAL A 36 3.97 -12.50 1.06
C VAL A 36 3.66 -13.66 1.99
N GLU A 37 3.62 -13.44 3.30
CA GLU A 37 3.26 -14.51 4.25
C GLU A 37 1.74 -14.59 4.43
N TYR A 38 1.16 -15.76 4.16
CA TYR A 38 -0.22 -16.09 4.48
C TYR A 38 -0.26 -17.35 5.34
N PRO A 39 -1.28 -17.54 6.18
CA PRO A 39 -1.44 -18.77 6.94
C PRO A 39 -1.47 -20.01 6.05
N GLU A 40 -0.87 -21.09 6.54
CA GLU A 40 -1.01 -22.41 5.95
C GLU A 40 -2.47 -22.89 6.05
N LYS A 41 -2.91 -23.65 5.05
CA LYS A 41 -4.28 -24.17 4.96
C LYS A 41 -4.30 -25.67 4.74
N GLU A 42 -5.31 -26.33 5.25
CA GLU A 42 -5.58 -27.72 4.88
C GLU A 42 -6.35 -27.73 3.55
N PHE A 43 -5.92 -28.59 2.62
CA PHE A 43 -6.55 -28.73 1.32
C PHE A 43 -6.92 -30.19 1.08
N TYR A 44 -8.14 -30.43 0.63
CA TYR A 44 -8.53 -31.75 0.14
C TYR A 44 -7.70 -32.18 -1.07
N ILE A 45 -7.45 -31.26 -2.01
CA ILE A 45 -6.50 -31.46 -3.10
C ILE A 45 -5.20 -30.72 -2.77
N PRO A 46 -4.09 -31.40 -2.49
CA PRO A 46 -2.83 -30.72 -2.19
C PRO A 46 -2.40 -29.76 -3.31
N PRO A 47 -1.82 -28.59 -3.02
CA PRO A 47 -1.55 -27.53 -4.01
C PRO A 47 -0.80 -27.96 -5.26
N TYR A 48 0.22 -28.83 -5.13
CA TYR A 48 0.93 -29.39 -6.29
C TYR A 48 -0.01 -30.19 -7.20
N ILE A 49 -0.92 -30.99 -6.62
CA ILE A 49 -1.89 -31.80 -7.36
C ILE A 49 -2.93 -30.92 -8.05
N MET A 50 -3.39 -29.86 -7.38
CA MET A 50 -4.27 -28.85 -8.00
C MET A 50 -3.57 -28.21 -9.21
N GLY A 51 -2.29 -27.85 -9.08
CA GLY A 51 -1.51 -27.28 -10.19
C GLY A 51 -1.38 -28.22 -11.39
N LEU A 52 -1.08 -29.51 -11.14
CA LEU A 52 -1.09 -30.53 -12.19
C LEU A 52 -2.47 -30.65 -12.85
N ALA A 53 -3.53 -30.75 -12.04
CA ALA A 53 -4.88 -30.94 -12.55
C ALA A 53 -5.38 -29.76 -13.40
N LEU A 54 -5.03 -28.53 -13.02
CA LEU A 54 -5.36 -27.33 -13.78
C LEU A 54 -4.71 -27.31 -15.17
N GLY A 55 -3.49 -27.85 -15.31
CA GLY A 55 -2.88 -28.03 -16.63
C GLY A 55 -3.53 -29.17 -17.41
N ASP A 56 -3.16 -30.40 -17.08
CA ASP A 56 -3.34 -31.56 -17.96
C ASP A 56 -4.49 -32.52 -17.59
N ALA A 57 -5.29 -32.22 -16.55
CA ALA A 57 -6.48 -33.03 -16.24
C ALA A 57 -7.74 -32.60 -17.00
N SER A 58 -8.63 -33.56 -17.26
CA SER A 58 -9.99 -33.32 -17.75
C SER A 58 -10.94 -33.07 -16.58
N PHE A 59 -11.61 -31.92 -16.59
CA PHE A 59 -12.69 -31.59 -15.64
C PHE A 59 -14.09 -31.78 -16.24
N ARG A 60 -14.20 -32.46 -17.37
CA ARG A 60 -15.50 -32.79 -17.96
C ARG A 60 -16.21 -33.82 -17.10
N SER A 61 -17.41 -33.48 -16.64
CA SER A 61 -18.36 -34.45 -16.11
C SER A 61 -19.68 -34.37 -16.85
N GLN A 62 -19.86 -35.34 -17.76
CA GLN A 62 -21.09 -35.56 -18.52
C GLN A 62 -21.60 -36.98 -18.25
N PRO A 63 -22.90 -37.27 -18.44
CA PRO A 63 -23.44 -38.61 -18.22
C PRO A 63 -22.70 -39.74 -18.96
N SER A 64 -22.09 -39.42 -20.11
CA SER A 64 -21.30 -40.35 -20.92
C SER A 64 -19.84 -40.51 -20.48
N ASN A 65 -19.28 -39.54 -19.74
CA ASN A 65 -17.91 -39.59 -19.23
C ASN A 65 -17.71 -38.56 -18.11
N ARG A 66 -17.46 -39.07 -16.90
CA ARG A 66 -17.21 -38.30 -15.67
C ARG A 66 -15.88 -38.65 -15.00
N VAL A 67 -15.02 -39.36 -15.71
CA VAL A 67 -13.78 -39.90 -15.14
C VAL A 67 -12.75 -38.79 -14.96
N PHE A 68 -12.16 -38.70 -13.77
CA PHE A 68 -10.98 -37.86 -13.58
C PHE A 68 -9.79 -38.51 -14.30
N SER A 69 -9.35 -37.89 -15.39
CA SER A 69 -8.24 -38.36 -16.20
C SER A 69 -7.18 -37.29 -16.38
N PHE A 70 -5.93 -37.72 -16.46
CA PHE A 70 -4.75 -36.86 -16.56
C PHE A 70 -3.91 -37.25 -17.78
N SER A 71 -3.51 -36.26 -18.58
CA SER A 71 -2.66 -36.48 -19.75
C SER A 71 -1.18 -36.31 -19.37
N ALA A 72 -0.36 -37.35 -19.54
CA ALA A 72 1.06 -37.29 -19.24
C ALA A 72 1.90 -38.14 -20.20
N PRO A 73 3.09 -37.66 -20.63
CA PRO A 73 3.99 -38.40 -21.52
C PRO A 73 4.56 -39.65 -20.85
N ASP A 74 4.78 -39.60 -19.54
CA ASP A 74 5.33 -40.67 -18.71
C ASP A 74 4.59 -40.78 -17.36
N ALA A 75 5.01 -41.73 -16.53
CA ALA A 75 4.37 -42.04 -15.26
C ALA A 75 4.80 -41.12 -14.11
N GLU A 76 5.82 -40.27 -14.24
CA GLU A 76 6.37 -39.54 -13.09
C GLU A 76 5.34 -38.60 -12.45
N LEU A 77 4.64 -37.80 -13.26
CA LEU A 77 3.57 -36.91 -12.81
C LEU A 77 2.35 -37.69 -12.32
N VAL A 78 2.03 -38.81 -12.98
CA VAL A 78 0.90 -39.69 -12.61
C VAL A 78 1.15 -40.34 -11.25
N GLU A 79 2.37 -40.83 -11.01
CA GLU A 79 2.80 -41.37 -9.73
C GLU A 79 2.78 -40.33 -8.63
N ALA A 80 3.11 -39.07 -8.92
CA ALA A 80 3.02 -38.01 -7.93
C ALA A 80 1.57 -37.80 -7.47
N ILE A 81 0.61 -37.76 -8.40
CA ILE A 81 -0.83 -37.72 -8.06
C ILE A 81 -1.23 -38.95 -7.25
N ALA A 82 -0.89 -40.14 -7.73
CA ALA A 82 -1.27 -41.39 -7.09
C ALA A 82 -0.70 -41.53 -5.68
N LYS A 83 0.58 -41.23 -5.47
CA LYS A 83 1.25 -41.28 -4.16
C LYS A 83 0.66 -40.26 -3.19
N THR A 84 0.47 -39.01 -3.64
CA THR A 84 -0.05 -37.94 -2.76
C THR A 84 -1.51 -38.15 -2.38
N MET A 85 -2.34 -38.66 -3.30
CA MET A 85 -3.76 -38.91 -3.05
C MET A 85 -4.05 -40.31 -2.47
N ASN A 86 -3.02 -41.15 -2.31
CA ASN A 86 -3.13 -42.56 -1.95
C ASN A 86 -4.06 -43.35 -2.89
N TRP A 87 -3.85 -43.18 -4.19
CA TRP A 87 -4.62 -43.83 -5.26
C TRP A 87 -3.76 -44.80 -6.06
N SER A 88 -4.42 -45.68 -6.81
CA SER A 88 -3.80 -46.45 -7.89
C SER A 88 -4.14 -45.82 -9.24
N TYR A 89 -3.40 -46.18 -10.29
CA TYR A 89 -3.58 -45.59 -11.63
C TYR A 89 -3.45 -46.63 -12.74
N LYS A 90 -4.02 -46.33 -13.90
CA LYS A 90 -3.95 -47.15 -15.11
C LYS A 90 -3.80 -46.29 -16.35
N LYS A 91 -2.89 -46.68 -17.26
CA LYS A 91 -2.82 -46.09 -18.60
C LYS A 91 -3.97 -46.62 -19.45
N ASN A 92 -4.74 -45.74 -20.10
CA ASN A 92 -5.90 -46.18 -20.86
C ASN A 92 -5.53 -46.88 -22.17
N SER A 93 -4.41 -46.50 -22.79
CA SER A 93 -3.88 -47.12 -24.00
C SER A 93 -2.39 -46.87 -24.13
N THR A 94 -1.68 -47.74 -24.84
CA THR A 94 -0.28 -47.50 -25.23
C THR A 94 -0.15 -46.38 -26.28
N HIS A 95 -1.22 -46.07 -27.02
CA HIS A 95 -1.23 -45.10 -28.12
C HIS A 95 -1.65 -43.68 -27.72
N ASN A 96 -1.96 -43.44 -26.44
CA ASN A 96 -2.29 -42.11 -25.95
C ASN A 96 -1.58 -41.82 -24.63
N TYR A 97 -1.73 -40.59 -24.17
CA TYR A 97 -1.12 -40.09 -22.93
C TYR A 97 -2.11 -40.07 -21.77
N ASN A 98 -3.29 -40.68 -21.89
CA ASN A 98 -4.37 -40.53 -20.91
C ASN A 98 -4.30 -41.60 -19.83
N TRP A 99 -4.34 -41.17 -18.57
CA TRP A 99 -4.28 -42.00 -17.38
C TRP A 99 -5.52 -41.79 -16.52
N THR A 100 -5.97 -42.85 -15.87
CA THR A 100 -7.13 -42.83 -14.94
C THR A 100 -6.72 -43.31 -13.56
N PHE A 101 -7.41 -42.82 -12.53
CA PHE A 101 -7.10 -43.07 -11.13
C PHE A 101 -8.21 -43.84 -10.42
N TYR A 102 -7.83 -44.61 -9.41
CA TYR A 102 -8.72 -45.42 -8.61
C TYR A 102 -8.43 -45.26 -7.12
N ASN A 103 -9.46 -44.92 -6.35
CA ASN A 103 -9.43 -44.85 -4.91
C ASN A 103 -10.09 -46.12 -4.33
N ASN A 104 -9.35 -46.94 -3.59
CA ASN A 104 -9.84 -48.22 -3.05
C ASN A 104 -10.51 -49.11 -4.12
N GLY A 105 -9.91 -49.19 -5.31
CA GLY A 105 -10.41 -49.98 -6.45
C GLY A 105 -11.59 -49.34 -7.21
N LYS A 106 -12.13 -48.21 -6.75
CA LYS A 106 -13.20 -47.47 -7.44
C LYS A 106 -12.61 -46.36 -8.30
N LEU A 107 -13.10 -46.23 -9.52
CA LEU A 107 -12.69 -45.18 -10.44
C LEU A 107 -13.01 -43.80 -9.84
N VAL A 108 -12.03 -42.88 -9.86
CA VAL A 108 -12.21 -41.52 -9.37
C VAL A 108 -12.98 -40.71 -10.41
N HIS A 109 -14.09 -40.09 -10.00
CA HIS A 109 -14.82 -39.15 -10.85
C HIS A 109 -14.39 -37.71 -10.61
N VAL A 110 -14.65 -36.86 -11.60
CA VAL A 110 -14.34 -35.42 -11.54
C VAL A 110 -15.05 -34.76 -10.36
N GLU A 111 -16.30 -35.12 -10.10
CA GLU A 111 -17.08 -34.57 -8.98
C GLU A 111 -16.52 -34.97 -7.62
N ASP A 112 -15.98 -36.19 -7.50
CA ASP A 112 -15.34 -36.64 -6.27
C ASP A 112 -14.04 -35.89 -6.02
N PHE A 113 -13.26 -35.66 -7.08
CA PHE A 113 -12.00 -34.89 -7.01
C PHE A 113 -12.27 -33.42 -6.69
N LEU A 114 -13.16 -32.75 -7.43
CA LEU A 114 -13.47 -31.33 -7.31
C LEU A 114 -14.63 -31.04 -6.34
N LYS A 115 -14.91 -31.92 -5.39
CA LYS A 115 -16.07 -31.78 -4.49
C LYS A 115 -16.10 -30.46 -3.70
N GLU A 116 -14.93 -29.90 -3.40
CA GLU A 116 -14.77 -28.61 -2.68
C GLU A 116 -14.69 -27.41 -3.63
N TYR A 117 -14.58 -27.66 -4.94
CA TYR A 117 -14.46 -26.65 -6.00
C TYR A 117 -15.41 -26.97 -7.17
N PRO A 118 -16.73 -27.09 -6.92
CA PRO A 118 -17.70 -27.46 -7.94
C PRO A 118 -17.73 -26.52 -9.15
N GLU A 119 -17.29 -25.27 -8.98
CA GLU A 119 -17.14 -24.27 -10.03
C GLU A 119 -16.10 -24.63 -11.11
N LEU A 120 -15.19 -25.57 -10.82
CA LEU A 120 -14.25 -26.10 -11.80
C LEU A 120 -14.81 -27.31 -12.58
N ILE A 121 -15.92 -27.91 -12.12
CA ILE A 121 -16.56 -29.02 -12.83
C ILE A 121 -17.13 -28.51 -14.16
N ASN A 122 -16.92 -29.29 -15.23
CA ASN A 122 -17.26 -28.95 -16.61
C ASN A 122 -16.54 -27.72 -17.19
N THR A 123 -15.45 -27.26 -16.55
CA THR A 123 -14.55 -26.30 -17.19
C THR A 123 -13.65 -26.98 -18.24
N TYR A 124 -13.37 -26.23 -19.29
CA TYR A 124 -12.44 -26.52 -20.37
C TYR A 124 -11.15 -25.70 -20.17
N SER A 125 -10.10 -26.02 -20.94
CA SER A 125 -8.80 -25.33 -20.85
C SER A 125 -8.87 -23.80 -20.96
N HIS A 126 -9.89 -23.24 -21.60
CA HIS A 126 -10.05 -21.80 -21.83
C HIS A 126 -10.87 -21.08 -20.74
N ASN A 127 -11.47 -21.79 -19.80
CA ASN A 127 -12.19 -21.20 -18.67
C ASN A 127 -11.82 -21.81 -17.30
N LYS A 128 -10.77 -22.64 -17.20
CA LYS A 128 -10.14 -23.01 -15.92
C LYS A 128 -9.57 -21.77 -15.21
N PHE A 129 -9.48 -21.81 -13.90
CA PHE A 129 -8.92 -20.76 -13.03
C PHE A 129 -8.37 -21.36 -11.74
N ILE A 130 -7.59 -20.60 -10.98
CA ILE A 130 -7.08 -21.03 -9.67
C ILE A 130 -8.10 -20.59 -8.60
N PRO A 131 -8.59 -21.50 -7.73
CA PRO A 131 -9.44 -21.10 -6.61
C PRO A 131 -8.73 -20.16 -5.64
N GLN A 132 -9.47 -19.23 -5.03
CA GLN A 132 -8.89 -18.08 -4.32
C GLN A 132 -8.11 -18.47 -3.06
N ASP A 133 -8.47 -19.57 -2.43
CA ASP A 133 -7.80 -20.12 -1.25
C ASP A 133 -6.38 -20.62 -1.55
N TYR A 134 -6.14 -21.17 -2.75
CA TYR A 134 -4.80 -21.52 -3.25
C TYR A 134 -3.93 -20.30 -3.59
N LEU A 135 -4.53 -19.13 -3.84
CA LEU A 135 -3.80 -17.86 -4.02
C LEU A 135 -3.49 -17.16 -2.68
N LYS A 136 -4.17 -17.57 -1.60
CA LYS A 136 -4.03 -17.00 -0.25
C LYS A 136 -3.69 -18.07 0.77
N CYS A 137 -2.62 -18.81 0.53
CA CYS A 137 -2.07 -19.84 1.40
C CYS A 137 -0.55 -19.68 1.55
N SER A 138 0.08 -20.51 2.39
CA SER A 138 1.49 -20.32 2.75
C SER A 138 2.42 -20.26 1.53
N VAL A 139 3.58 -19.64 1.69
CA VAL A 139 4.60 -19.53 0.63
C VAL A 139 4.93 -20.90 0.03
N TYR A 140 5.06 -21.93 0.89
CA TYR A 140 5.33 -23.31 0.46
C TYR A 140 4.20 -23.86 -0.42
N GLN A 141 2.94 -23.67 -0.02
CA GLN A 141 1.77 -24.17 -0.74
C GLN A 141 1.58 -23.49 -2.09
N ARG A 142 1.75 -22.16 -2.16
CA ARG A 142 1.75 -21.42 -3.43
C ARG A 142 2.89 -21.81 -4.35
N LYS A 143 4.10 -22.04 -3.81
CA LYS A 143 5.22 -22.57 -4.61
C LYS A 143 4.92 -23.97 -5.15
N ALA A 144 4.31 -24.83 -4.34
CA ALA A 144 3.88 -26.16 -4.76
C ALA A 144 2.84 -26.11 -5.89
N LEU A 145 1.86 -25.20 -5.79
CA LEU A 145 0.89 -24.96 -6.86
C LEU A 145 1.56 -24.50 -8.16
N LEU A 146 2.46 -23.50 -8.06
CA LEU A 146 3.20 -22.99 -9.22
C LEU A 146 4.04 -24.10 -9.88
N GLN A 147 4.66 -24.98 -9.08
CA GLN A 147 5.39 -26.14 -9.59
C GLN A 147 4.50 -27.07 -10.42
N GLY A 148 3.29 -27.39 -9.94
CA GLY A 148 2.36 -28.26 -10.67
C GLY A 148 1.92 -27.65 -12.01
N LEU A 149 1.67 -26.35 -12.03
CA LEU A 149 1.34 -25.61 -13.27
C LEU A 149 2.52 -25.59 -14.25
N LEU A 150 3.74 -25.39 -13.74
CA LEU A 150 4.95 -25.37 -14.59
C LEU A 150 5.35 -26.76 -15.09
N ASP A 151 5.10 -27.79 -14.30
CA ASP A 151 5.37 -29.17 -14.66
C ASP A 151 4.44 -29.71 -15.75
N THR A 152 3.29 -29.07 -15.96
CA THR A 152 2.34 -29.35 -17.07
C THR A 152 2.59 -28.42 -18.26
N ASP A 153 1.97 -27.23 -18.28
CA ASP A 153 2.04 -26.28 -19.40
C ASP A 153 3.24 -25.30 -19.34
N GLY A 154 4.14 -25.48 -18.36
CA GLY A 154 5.37 -24.69 -18.26
C GLY A 154 6.58 -25.27 -18.99
N SER A 155 7.59 -24.43 -19.20
CA SER A 155 8.87 -24.84 -19.77
C SER A 155 10.00 -23.89 -19.36
N VAL A 156 11.23 -24.35 -19.50
CA VAL A 156 12.44 -23.52 -19.38
C VAL A 156 13.23 -23.61 -20.68
N ASP A 157 13.56 -22.47 -21.26
CA ASP A 157 14.39 -22.41 -22.46
C ASP A 157 15.85 -22.67 -22.09
N THR A 158 16.46 -23.70 -22.69
CA THR A 158 17.81 -24.15 -22.32
C THR A 158 18.90 -23.15 -22.70
N ARG A 159 18.64 -22.25 -23.65
CA ARG A 159 19.60 -21.25 -24.11
C ARG A 159 19.58 -19.99 -23.26
N SER A 160 18.41 -19.44 -22.99
CA SER A 160 18.18 -18.18 -22.27
C SER A 160 17.86 -18.38 -20.79
N GLY A 161 17.50 -19.60 -20.39
CA GLY A 161 17.06 -19.94 -19.04
C GLY A 161 15.73 -19.28 -18.68
N SER A 162 15.00 -18.75 -19.64
CA SER A 162 13.73 -18.09 -19.38
C SER A 162 12.66 -19.15 -19.08
N VAL A 163 11.92 -18.94 -17.99
CA VAL A 163 10.83 -19.81 -17.56
C VAL A 163 9.53 -19.25 -18.13
N PHE A 164 8.72 -20.12 -18.71
CA PHE A 164 7.45 -19.73 -19.34
C PHE A 164 6.32 -20.66 -18.92
N TYR A 165 5.09 -20.14 -18.91
CA TYR A 165 3.85 -20.89 -18.77
C TYR A 165 2.89 -20.50 -19.89
N PHE A 166 2.19 -21.47 -20.47
CA PHE A 166 1.23 -21.24 -21.54
C PHE A 166 -0.19 -21.57 -21.09
N THR A 167 -1.16 -20.74 -21.47
CA THR A 167 -2.57 -21.07 -21.27
C THR A 167 -3.46 -20.37 -22.29
N VAL A 168 -4.61 -20.97 -22.58
CA VAL A 168 -5.67 -20.34 -23.39
C VAL A 168 -6.79 -19.75 -22.51
N SER A 169 -6.69 -19.89 -21.18
CA SER A 169 -7.60 -19.24 -20.22
C SER A 169 -7.01 -17.90 -19.79
N GLN A 170 -7.73 -16.81 -20.10
CA GLN A 170 -7.35 -15.48 -19.64
C GLN A 170 -7.40 -15.36 -18.11
N GLN A 171 -8.37 -16.02 -17.47
CA GLN A 171 -8.50 -16.00 -16.01
C GLN A 171 -7.35 -16.75 -15.33
N LEU A 172 -6.99 -17.93 -15.83
CA LEU A 172 -5.83 -18.68 -15.34
C LEU A 172 -4.54 -17.89 -15.55
N CYS A 173 -4.41 -17.18 -16.69
CA CYS A 173 -3.27 -16.31 -16.92
C CYS A 173 -3.14 -15.23 -15.84
N LYS A 174 -4.23 -14.53 -15.50
CA LYS A 174 -4.23 -13.53 -14.41
C LYS A 174 -3.89 -14.16 -13.07
N ASN A 175 -4.46 -15.32 -12.75
CA ASN A 175 -4.18 -16.03 -11.51
C ASN A 175 -2.71 -16.47 -11.37
N VAL A 176 -2.07 -16.93 -12.46
CA VAL A 176 -0.66 -17.32 -12.43
C VAL A 176 0.26 -16.10 -12.25
N ILE A 177 -0.09 -14.96 -12.84
CA ILE A 177 0.66 -13.70 -12.62
C ILE A 177 0.58 -13.29 -11.14
N ASP A 178 -0.64 -13.27 -10.57
CA ASP A 178 -0.89 -12.96 -9.15
C ASP A 178 -0.13 -13.94 -8.21
N LEU A 179 -0.17 -15.24 -8.53
CA LEU A 179 0.60 -16.27 -7.84
C LEU A 179 2.11 -15.99 -7.88
N CYS A 180 2.65 -15.61 -9.04
CA CYS A 180 4.07 -15.28 -9.17
C CYS A 180 4.45 -14.00 -8.40
N HIS A 181 3.67 -12.93 -8.52
CA HIS A 181 3.94 -11.67 -7.83
C HIS A 181 3.88 -11.82 -6.30
N SER A 182 2.89 -12.57 -5.81
CA SER A 182 2.76 -12.86 -4.38
C SER A 182 3.91 -13.72 -3.83
N LEU A 183 4.62 -14.47 -4.69
CA LEU A 183 5.83 -15.23 -4.37
C LEU A 183 7.13 -14.39 -4.57
N GLY A 184 7.02 -13.11 -4.90
CA GLY A 184 8.16 -12.22 -5.12
C GLY A 184 8.85 -12.39 -6.48
N PHE A 185 8.20 -13.04 -7.45
CA PHE A 185 8.71 -13.16 -8.82
C PHE A 185 8.15 -12.08 -9.73
N VAL A 186 8.93 -11.64 -10.72
CA VAL A 186 8.40 -10.84 -11.83
C VAL A 186 7.78 -11.78 -12.85
N ALA A 187 6.48 -11.63 -13.09
CA ALA A 187 5.78 -12.29 -14.18
C ALA A 187 5.23 -11.25 -15.16
N THR A 188 5.47 -11.45 -16.45
CA THR A 188 4.89 -10.64 -17.54
C THR A 188 4.16 -11.54 -18.53
N CYS A 189 3.19 -11.02 -19.26
CA CYS A 189 2.46 -11.80 -20.25
C CYS A 189 2.58 -11.20 -21.65
N SER A 190 2.57 -12.07 -22.65
CA SER A 190 2.36 -11.72 -24.05
C SER A 190 1.34 -12.66 -24.70
N ILE A 191 0.62 -12.17 -25.72
CA ILE A 191 -0.36 -12.96 -26.46
C ILE A 191 0.28 -13.44 -27.76
N SER A 192 0.19 -14.74 -28.03
CA SER A 192 0.47 -15.29 -29.36
C SER A 192 -0.84 -15.44 -30.12
N GLN A 193 -1.10 -14.51 -31.03
CA GLN A 193 -2.22 -14.59 -31.96
C GLN A 193 -1.79 -15.37 -33.20
N ARG A 194 -2.48 -16.47 -33.50
CA ARG A 194 -2.25 -17.27 -34.70
C ARG A 194 -3.55 -17.32 -35.50
N LYS A 195 -3.46 -17.12 -36.82
CA LYS A 195 -4.62 -17.18 -37.72
C LYS A 195 -5.36 -18.51 -37.50
N ASP A 196 -6.68 -18.43 -37.30
CA ASP A 196 -7.59 -19.56 -37.10
C ASP A 196 -7.33 -20.42 -35.84
N LYS A 197 -6.59 -19.91 -34.86
CA LYS A 197 -6.39 -20.55 -33.54
C LYS A 197 -6.76 -19.59 -32.42
N ARG A 198 -7.17 -20.13 -31.27
CA ARG A 198 -7.44 -19.32 -30.08
C ARG A 198 -6.16 -18.64 -29.59
N ASP A 199 -6.32 -17.46 -29.04
CA ASP A 199 -5.25 -16.71 -28.38
C ASP A 199 -4.62 -17.56 -27.28
N CYS A 200 -3.28 -17.63 -27.31
CA CYS A 200 -2.50 -18.33 -26.30
C CYS A 200 -1.68 -17.29 -25.52
N TRP A 201 -1.93 -17.22 -24.22
CA TRP A 201 -1.21 -16.38 -23.29
C TRP A 201 0.09 -17.06 -22.89
N ARG A 202 1.21 -16.35 -23.08
CA ARG A 202 2.54 -16.77 -22.66
C ARG A 202 2.99 -15.90 -21.49
N ILE A 203 3.12 -16.51 -20.32
CA ILE A 203 3.63 -15.86 -19.13
C ILE A 203 5.14 -16.11 -19.06
N ASN A 204 5.94 -15.06 -18.90
CA ASN A 204 7.37 -15.13 -18.70
C ASN A 204 7.66 -14.85 -17.22
N ILE A 205 8.28 -15.81 -16.55
CA ILE A 205 8.60 -15.73 -15.12
C ILE A 205 10.11 -15.48 -14.99
N GLN A 206 10.47 -14.40 -14.31
CA GLN A 206 11.85 -14.08 -14.01
C GLN A 206 12.19 -14.57 -12.60
N ALA A 207 13.13 -15.51 -12.54
CA ALA A 207 13.67 -16.05 -11.31
C ALA A 207 15.21 -16.00 -11.36
N SER A 208 15.87 -15.95 -10.21
CA SER A 208 17.33 -16.08 -10.16
C SER A 208 17.75 -17.43 -10.72
N LYS A 209 19.03 -17.54 -11.09
CA LYS A 209 19.58 -18.77 -11.68
C LYS A 209 19.38 -19.98 -10.78
N GLU A 210 19.52 -19.78 -9.47
CA GLU A 210 19.38 -20.79 -8.42
C GLU A 210 17.91 -21.17 -8.19
N GLN A 211 17.00 -20.20 -8.29
CA GLN A 211 15.56 -20.42 -8.07
C GLN A 211 14.89 -21.20 -9.21
N LYS A 212 15.44 -21.19 -10.43
CA LYS A 212 14.80 -21.80 -11.62
C LYS A 212 14.56 -23.30 -11.45
N SER A 213 15.50 -24.05 -10.87
CA SER A 213 15.33 -25.49 -10.65
C SER A 213 14.31 -25.78 -9.55
N GLU A 214 14.11 -24.85 -8.61
CA GLU A 214 13.11 -24.96 -7.56
C GLU A 214 11.68 -24.70 -8.05
N LEU A 215 11.50 -24.21 -9.27
CA LEU A 215 10.18 -24.00 -9.89
C LEU A 215 9.59 -25.26 -10.54
N PHE A 216 10.35 -26.35 -10.61
CA PHE A 216 9.92 -27.61 -11.23
C PHE A 216 10.14 -28.79 -10.29
N ARG A 217 9.20 -29.74 -10.26
CA ARG A 217 9.40 -31.06 -9.64
C ARG A 217 9.62 -32.14 -10.69
N TYR A 218 9.00 -32.01 -11.86
CA TYR A 218 9.13 -32.96 -12.97
C TYR A 218 10.57 -33.03 -13.47
N SER A 219 11.16 -34.22 -13.39
CA SER A 219 12.60 -34.45 -13.54
C SER A 219 13.14 -33.93 -14.88
N PRO A 220 12.51 -34.14 -16.04
CA PRO A 220 13.00 -33.61 -17.31
C PRO A 220 13.07 -32.07 -17.36
N LYS A 221 12.10 -31.36 -16.75
CA LYS A 221 12.08 -29.89 -16.73
C LYS A 221 13.03 -29.34 -15.67
N LYS A 222 13.07 -29.98 -14.49
CA LYS A 222 14.00 -29.66 -13.41
C LYS A 222 15.46 -29.84 -13.84
N GLN A 223 15.77 -30.92 -14.57
CA GLN A 223 17.12 -31.15 -15.09
C GLN A 223 17.53 -30.06 -16.08
N ARG A 224 16.66 -29.68 -17.02
CA ARG A 224 16.93 -28.56 -17.95
C ARG A 224 17.22 -27.25 -17.20
N ALA A 225 16.49 -26.97 -16.12
CA ALA A 225 16.72 -25.80 -15.29
C ALA A 225 18.07 -25.86 -14.55
N LEU A 226 18.44 -27.04 -14.03
CA LEU A 226 19.75 -27.28 -13.41
C LEU A 226 20.90 -27.16 -14.41
N ASP A 227 20.76 -27.72 -15.61
CA ASP A 227 21.76 -27.64 -16.67
C ASP A 227 22.04 -26.17 -17.02
N TYR A 228 20.99 -25.36 -17.17
CA TYR A 228 21.13 -23.91 -17.35
C TYR A 228 21.80 -23.24 -16.13
N ALA A 229 21.40 -23.64 -14.92
CA ALA A 229 21.95 -23.10 -13.67
C ALA A 229 23.45 -23.39 -13.50
N ASN A 230 24.01 -24.36 -14.22
CA ASN A 230 25.44 -24.70 -14.20
C ASN A 230 26.27 -23.98 -15.28
N ILE A 231 25.65 -23.30 -16.26
CA ILE A 231 26.38 -22.58 -17.32
C ILE A 231 27.08 -21.33 -16.75
N ASN A 232 28.35 -21.07 -17.11
CA ASN A 232 29.07 -19.83 -16.76
C ASN A 232 28.52 -18.59 -17.50
N LYS A 233 27.35 -18.11 -17.06
CA LYS A 233 26.74 -16.84 -17.49
C LYS A 233 26.74 -15.81 -16.36
N ARG A 234 26.68 -14.52 -16.74
CA ARG A 234 26.62 -13.38 -15.81
C ARG A 234 25.43 -13.52 -14.85
N LYS A 235 25.62 -13.10 -13.59
CA LYS A 235 24.58 -13.12 -12.54
C LYS A 235 23.31 -12.37 -13.00
N GLU A 236 22.17 -13.04 -12.92
CA GLU A 236 20.85 -12.44 -13.21
C GLU A 236 20.39 -11.64 -11.99
N ARG A 237 20.29 -10.31 -12.10
CA ARG A 237 19.63 -9.49 -11.06
C ARG A 237 18.12 -9.54 -11.26
N ARG A 238 17.42 -10.26 -10.38
CA ARG A 238 15.96 -10.44 -10.38
C ARG A 238 15.31 -10.01 -9.07
N ASP A 239 15.96 -9.09 -8.36
CA ASP A 239 15.55 -8.52 -7.07
C ASP A 239 14.93 -7.11 -7.22
N ARG A 240 14.71 -6.65 -8.45
CA ARG A 240 14.23 -5.31 -8.78
C ARG A 240 13.27 -5.30 -9.95
N LEU A 241 12.28 -4.41 -9.89
CA LEU A 241 11.35 -4.12 -10.97
C LEU A 241 11.80 -2.85 -11.70
N ALA A 242 12.10 -2.95 -12.99
CA ALA A 242 12.51 -1.80 -13.78
C ALA A 242 11.33 -0.87 -14.08
N ILE A 243 11.56 0.44 -14.01
CA ILE A 243 10.63 1.43 -14.54
C ILE A 243 10.86 1.49 -16.04
N VAL A 244 9.90 1.02 -16.82
CA VAL A 244 10.03 0.88 -18.28
C VAL A 244 9.42 2.05 -19.05
N ASP A 245 8.40 2.68 -18.46
CA ASP A 245 7.66 3.79 -19.03
C ASP A 245 7.07 4.64 -17.90
N ILE A 246 6.90 5.93 -18.16
CA ILE A 246 6.22 6.87 -17.27
C ILE A 246 5.31 7.70 -18.16
N GLN A 247 4.01 7.53 -17.99
CA GLN A 247 3.00 8.25 -18.76
C GLN A 247 2.40 9.36 -17.91
N PHE A 248 2.49 10.59 -18.39
CA PHE A 248 1.68 11.67 -17.85
C PHE A 248 0.25 11.45 -18.29
N LEU A 249 -0.63 11.12 -17.33
CA LEU A 249 -2.01 10.78 -17.63
C LEU A 249 -2.82 12.00 -18.10
N GLY A 250 -2.33 13.22 -17.92
CA GLY A 250 -3.06 14.44 -18.32
C GLY A 250 -4.21 14.81 -17.40
N TYR A 251 -4.46 13.99 -16.37
CA TYR A 251 -5.47 14.19 -15.35
C TYR A 251 -4.95 13.66 -14.00
N GLU A 252 -5.55 14.13 -12.91
CA GLU A 252 -5.23 13.68 -11.56
C GLU A 252 -6.27 12.63 -11.10
N GLU A 253 -5.83 11.52 -10.49
CA GLU A 253 -6.73 10.51 -9.88
C GLU A 253 -6.73 10.58 -8.35
N GLU A 254 -7.92 10.48 -7.74
CA GLU A 254 -8.15 10.20 -6.32
C GLU A 254 -7.22 9.13 -5.76
N MET A 255 -6.58 9.35 -4.61
CA MET A 255 -5.77 8.31 -3.95
C MET A 255 -5.94 8.36 -2.43
N THR A 256 -6.07 7.18 -1.83
CA THR A 256 -6.15 6.99 -0.38
C THR A 256 -4.78 6.62 0.15
N CYS A 257 -4.32 7.35 1.15
CA CYS A 257 -3.03 7.17 1.79
C CYS A 257 -3.21 6.43 3.12
N PHE A 258 -2.44 5.38 3.34
CA PHE A 258 -2.33 4.67 4.62
C PHE A 258 -0.86 4.34 4.88
N MET A 259 -0.51 4.02 6.11
CA MET A 259 0.82 3.59 6.51
C MET A 259 0.70 2.28 7.29
N VAL A 260 1.76 1.47 7.27
CA VAL A 260 1.79 0.15 7.91
C VAL A 260 2.90 0.12 8.95
N ASP A 261 2.61 -0.54 10.06
CA ASP A 261 3.49 -0.71 11.21
C ASP A 261 4.56 -1.79 10.93
N ASN A 262 5.53 -1.45 10.08
CA ASN A 262 6.77 -2.20 9.89
C ASN A 262 7.95 -1.24 9.82
N LYS A 263 9.17 -1.71 10.06
CA LYS A 263 10.39 -0.87 10.14
C LYS A 263 10.68 0.01 8.92
N GLU A 264 10.08 -0.32 7.76
CA GLU A 264 10.29 0.41 6.51
C GLU A 264 9.08 1.28 6.14
N HIS A 265 7.95 1.18 6.85
CA HIS A 265 6.66 1.84 6.56
C HIS A 265 6.14 1.66 5.14
N LEU A 266 6.68 0.64 4.48
CA LEU A 266 6.43 0.26 3.12
C LEU A 266 5.26 -0.73 3.09
N PHE A 267 4.21 -0.43 2.33
CA PHE A 267 3.09 -1.34 2.11
C PHE A 267 3.01 -1.80 0.66
N LEU A 268 2.44 -2.99 0.48
CA LEU A 268 2.17 -3.58 -0.83
C LEU A 268 0.80 -3.10 -1.33
N THR A 269 0.75 -2.62 -2.57
CA THR A 269 -0.48 -2.29 -3.30
C THR A 269 -0.83 -3.41 -4.28
N ASN A 270 -1.94 -3.29 -5.03
CA ASN A 270 -2.53 -4.30 -5.92
C ASN A 270 -1.56 -5.35 -6.50
N ASP A 271 -0.53 -4.92 -7.22
CA ASP A 271 0.45 -5.81 -7.90
C ASP A 271 1.70 -6.11 -7.06
N PHE A 272 1.55 -6.09 -5.73
CA PHE A 272 2.62 -6.26 -4.75
C PHE A 272 3.75 -5.20 -4.89
N ILE A 273 3.38 -3.99 -5.34
CA ILE A 273 4.29 -2.84 -5.46
C ILE A 273 4.35 -2.09 -4.13
N VAL A 274 5.57 -1.75 -3.71
CA VAL A 274 5.94 -1.19 -2.40
C VAL A 274 5.84 0.37 -2.35
N THR A 275 5.18 0.99 -1.33
CA THR A 275 4.93 2.47 -1.21
C THR A 275 4.68 3.01 0.25
N HIS A 276 4.55 4.35 0.52
CA HIS A 276 4.37 5.04 1.85
C HIS A 276 3.63 6.44 1.78
N ASN A 277 2.98 6.95 2.87
CA ASN A 277 2.49 8.36 3.04
C ASN A 277 2.31 8.89 4.51
N THR A 278 2.69 10.15 4.88
CA THR A 278 2.17 11.03 6.00
C THR A 278 2.77 12.46 5.99
N ARG A 279 1.97 13.57 5.99
CA ARG A 279 2.50 14.97 5.82
C ARG A 279 1.77 16.19 6.46
N MET A 280 0.43 16.21 6.62
CA MET A 280 -0.30 17.46 7.01
C MET A 280 -0.16 17.86 8.49
N ALA A 281 -0.07 16.89 9.41
CA ALA A 281 0.05 17.15 10.84
C ALA A 281 1.34 17.93 11.20
N VAL A 282 2.40 17.76 10.41
CA VAL A 282 3.67 18.52 10.55
C VAL A 282 3.43 20.01 10.30
N ALA A 283 2.58 20.36 9.33
CA ALA A 283 2.28 21.75 9.04
C ALA A 283 1.56 22.45 10.19
N ASP A 284 0.60 21.76 10.81
CA ASP A 284 -0.20 22.29 11.90
C ASP A 284 0.65 22.55 13.16
N ILE A 285 1.44 21.55 13.56
CA ILE A 285 2.33 21.69 14.72
C ILE A 285 3.41 22.74 14.49
N CYS A 286 4.00 22.83 13.29
CA CYS A 286 4.96 23.88 12.98
C CYS A 286 4.30 25.27 12.99
N GLY A 287 3.09 25.37 12.44
CA GLY A 287 2.32 26.61 12.41
C GLY A 287 1.93 27.15 13.79
N LEU A 288 1.84 26.31 14.81
CA LEU A 288 1.49 26.74 16.17
C LEU A 288 2.69 26.78 17.13
N CYS A 289 3.72 25.96 16.89
CA CYS A 289 4.80 25.75 17.86
C CYS A 289 6.19 26.17 17.36
N VAL A 290 6.28 26.86 16.23
CA VAL A 290 7.52 27.46 15.74
C VAL A 290 7.32 28.97 15.59
N ASP A 291 8.20 29.77 16.19
CA ASP A 291 8.06 31.23 16.29
C ASP A 291 8.52 31.99 15.03
N LEU A 292 9.35 31.36 14.20
CA LEU A 292 9.90 31.93 12.98
C LEU A 292 9.75 30.95 11.81
N MET A 293 9.27 31.43 10.67
CA MET A 293 9.17 30.63 9.44
C MET A 293 9.78 31.39 8.27
N TRP A 294 10.42 30.66 7.35
CA TRP A 294 10.96 31.26 6.13
C TRP A 294 9.85 31.86 5.27
N ASP A 295 10.09 33.05 4.74
CA ASP A 295 9.23 33.71 3.77
C ASP A 295 10.02 34.03 2.48
N ASP A 296 9.47 33.60 1.34
CA ASP A 296 10.15 33.77 0.06
C ASP A 296 10.06 35.21 -0.47
N GLU A 297 9.11 36.02 -0.03
CA GLU A 297 9.04 37.43 -0.45
C GLU A 297 10.04 38.28 0.34
N ALA A 298 10.11 38.06 1.65
CA ALA A 298 11.06 38.73 2.52
C ALA A 298 12.50 38.21 2.37
N GLN A 299 12.67 36.99 1.83
CA GLN A 299 13.95 36.27 1.79
C GLN A 299 14.59 36.15 3.18
N ASP A 300 13.76 35.97 4.21
CA ASP A 300 14.20 35.84 5.60
C ASP A 300 13.23 35.01 6.44
N PHE A 301 13.64 34.63 7.64
CA PHE A 301 12.78 34.06 8.67
C PHE A 301 11.98 35.17 9.35
N ILE A 302 10.67 35.18 9.16
CA ILE A 302 9.78 36.18 9.75
C ILE A 302 9.00 35.59 10.94
N PRO A 303 8.54 36.45 11.89
CA PRO A 303 7.66 36.03 12.97
C PRO A 303 6.42 35.29 12.45
N ASN A 304 6.20 34.09 12.99
CA ASN A 304 5.00 33.32 12.74
C ASN A 304 3.84 33.94 13.55
N PRO A 305 2.82 34.53 12.89
CA PRO A 305 1.71 35.18 13.59
C PRO A 305 0.81 34.21 14.36
N ASN A 306 0.92 32.91 14.12
CA ASN A 306 0.11 31.88 14.74
C ASN A 306 0.81 31.19 15.93
N TYR A 307 2.04 31.57 16.27
CA TYR A 307 2.79 30.93 17.35
C TYR A 307 2.05 31.01 18.70
N GLN A 308 1.85 29.86 19.36
CA GLN A 308 1.13 29.69 20.63
C GLN A 308 2.00 29.14 21.76
N GLY A 309 3.28 28.85 21.51
CA GLY A 309 4.21 28.34 22.50
C GLY A 309 4.77 26.95 22.17
N ASN A 310 5.39 26.33 23.17
CA ASN A 310 6.05 25.04 23.03
C ASN A 310 5.04 23.94 22.66
N GLY A 311 5.48 22.93 21.93
CA GLY A 311 4.62 21.80 21.59
C GLY A 311 5.30 20.45 21.54
N PHE A 312 4.52 19.42 21.26
CA PHE A 312 5.03 18.07 21.05
C PHE A 312 4.31 17.34 19.91
N PHE A 313 5.01 16.41 19.29
CA PHE A 313 4.50 15.56 18.22
C PHE A 313 4.81 14.11 18.57
N ILE A 314 3.79 13.35 18.94
CA ILE A 314 3.90 11.91 19.13
C ILE A 314 3.61 11.26 17.78
N HIS A 315 4.62 10.62 17.22
CA HIS A 315 4.48 9.78 16.03
C HIS A 315 4.66 8.32 16.42
N THR A 316 3.98 7.47 15.68
CA THR A 316 3.92 6.03 15.98
C THR A 316 4.63 5.23 14.89
N GLU A 317 4.56 5.68 13.65
CA GLU A 317 5.07 4.91 12.53
C GLU A 317 6.48 5.39 12.14
N LEU A 318 6.69 6.64 11.73
CA LEU A 318 7.93 7.07 11.05
C LEU A 318 9.23 7.11 11.89
N ALA A 319 10.39 6.81 11.29
CA ALA A 319 11.69 6.94 11.96
C ALA A 319 12.04 8.40 12.26
N GLN A 320 12.25 8.72 13.54
CA GLN A 320 12.35 10.11 14.00
C GLN A 320 13.43 10.93 13.29
N ARG A 321 14.63 10.37 13.11
CA ARG A 321 15.79 11.12 12.58
C ARG A 321 15.79 11.25 11.05
N THR A 322 15.42 10.19 10.35
CA THR A 322 15.59 10.10 8.89
C THR A 322 14.33 10.47 8.11
N GLU A 323 13.17 10.42 8.75
CA GLU A 323 11.88 10.60 8.09
C GLU A 323 11.11 11.78 8.70
N MET A 324 10.96 11.82 10.03
CA MET A 324 10.23 12.89 10.70
C MET A 324 10.96 14.23 10.68
N GLN A 325 12.16 14.32 11.26
CA GLN A 325 12.90 15.58 11.39
C GLN A 325 13.04 16.35 10.06
N PRO A 326 13.34 15.71 8.91
CA PRO A 326 13.40 16.42 7.63
C PRO A 326 12.10 17.10 7.22
N MET A 327 10.94 16.61 7.63
CA MET A 327 9.65 17.26 7.33
C MET A 327 9.46 18.56 8.10
N PHE A 328 9.91 18.60 9.37
CA PHE A 328 9.88 19.82 10.19
C PHE A 328 10.86 20.86 9.66
N LEU A 329 12.07 20.42 9.31
CA LEU A 329 13.06 21.29 8.65
C LEU A 329 12.52 21.84 7.34
N ALA A 330 11.85 21.02 6.54
CA ALA A 330 11.23 21.44 5.28
C ALA A 330 10.14 22.49 5.47
N CYS A 331 9.29 22.30 6.49
CA CYS A 331 8.23 23.25 6.84
C CYS A 331 8.77 24.62 7.22
N VAL A 332 9.76 24.64 8.11
CA VAL A 332 10.30 25.88 8.66
C VAL A 332 11.21 26.60 7.66
N ALA A 333 12.03 25.87 6.90
CA ALA A 333 12.96 26.44 5.92
C ALA A 333 12.34 26.72 4.53
N ASN A 334 11.12 26.24 4.29
CA ASN A 334 10.50 26.16 2.96
C ASN A 334 11.40 25.50 1.90
N VAL A 335 12.09 24.43 2.27
CA VAL A 335 12.94 23.63 1.37
C VAL A 335 12.34 22.24 1.26
N PRO A 336 12.10 21.70 0.04
CA PRO A 336 11.49 20.39 -0.10
C PRO A 336 12.22 19.29 0.68
N SER A 337 11.48 18.46 1.43
CA SER A 337 12.07 17.47 2.35
C SER A 337 12.94 16.42 1.63
N ASN A 338 12.64 16.14 0.36
CA ASN A 338 13.47 15.30 -0.50
C ASN A 338 14.81 15.97 -0.86
N THR A 339 14.84 17.28 -1.10
CA THR A 339 16.06 18.06 -1.33
C THR A 339 17.00 17.97 -0.11
N ILE A 340 16.43 18.08 1.09
CA ILE A 340 17.16 17.93 2.36
C ILE A 340 17.73 16.51 2.52
N THR A 341 16.87 15.49 2.48
CA THR A 341 17.26 14.09 2.74
C THR A 341 18.24 13.55 1.69
N MET A 342 18.20 14.05 0.46
CA MET A 342 19.09 13.64 -0.62
C MET A 342 20.40 14.43 -0.67
N GLY A 343 20.59 15.41 0.21
CA GLY A 343 21.78 16.26 0.24
C GLY A 343 21.93 17.14 -0.99
N ARG A 344 20.82 17.57 -1.60
CA ARG A 344 20.79 18.39 -2.82
C ARG A 344 20.57 19.87 -2.57
N CYS A 345 20.51 20.29 -1.30
CA CYS A 345 20.39 21.69 -0.95
C CYS A 345 21.53 22.48 -1.61
N THR A 346 21.17 23.59 -2.25
CA THR A 346 22.10 24.68 -2.56
C THR A 346 22.77 25.18 -1.27
N GLU A 347 23.83 25.98 -1.40
CA GLU A 347 24.50 26.54 -0.23
C GLU A 347 23.54 27.40 0.62
N GLU A 348 22.72 28.21 -0.02
CA GLU A 348 21.71 29.05 0.64
C GLU A 348 20.59 28.22 1.27
N GLU A 349 20.07 27.20 0.57
CA GLU A 349 19.11 26.26 1.17
C GLU A 349 19.69 25.53 2.38
N ARG A 350 20.98 25.15 2.33
CA ARG A 350 21.65 24.51 3.45
C ARG A 350 21.73 25.44 4.66
N LYS A 351 22.09 26.71 4.45
CA LYS A 351 22.09 27.73 5.52
C LYS A 351 20.70 27.89 6.13
N ARG A 352 19.65 27.98 5.29
CA ARG A 352 18.25 28.03 5.74
C ARG A 352 17.83 26.81 6.55
N VAL A 353 18.15 25.60 6.08
CA VAL A 353 17.81 24.36 6.78
C VAL A 353 18.53 24.25 8.12
N ILE A 354 19.79 24.66 8.21
CA ILE A 354 20.51 24.71 9.49
C ILE A 354 19.82 25.71 10.43
N LYS A 355 19.48 26.90 9.94
CA LYS A 355 18.80 27.92 10.72
C LYS A 355 17.43 27.45 11.22
N ALA A 356 16.66 26.77 10.38
CA ALA A 356 15.39 26.15 10.76
C ALA A 356 15.56 25.14 11.90
N GLY A 357 16.64 24.34 11.88
CA GLY A 357 16.97 23.43 12.98
C GLY A 357 17.27 24.15 14.30
N GLU A 358 17.96 25.29 14.25
CA GLU A 358 18.18 26.14 15.43
C GLU A 358 16.87 26.72 15.96
N ILE A 359 16.02 27.23 15.08
CA ILE A 359 14.70 27.80 15.42
C ILE A 359 13.85 26.75 16.13
N ILE A 360 13.66 25.56 15.52
CA ILE A 360 12.87 24.47 16.10
C ILE A 360 13.40 24.08 17.49
N LYS A 361 14.73 24.03 17.64
CA LYS A 361 15.37 23.72 18.92
C LYS A 361 15.06 24.77 19.98
N ASN A 362 15.04 26.05 19.61
CA ASN A 362 14.75 27.16 20.53
C ASN A 362 13.28 27.21 20.94
N CYS A 363 12.36 26.82 20.06
CA CYS A 363 10.92 26.71 20.38
C CYS A 363 10.57 25.49 21.25
N ASN A 364 11.56 24.66 21.63
CA ASN A 364 11.39 23.49 22.48
C ASN A 364 10.32 22.49 21.96
N LEU A 365 10.16 22.38 20.64
CA LEU A 365 9.24 21.44 20.00
C LEU A 365 9.78 20.00 20.12
N ARG A 366 9.01 19.12 20.79
CA ARG A 366 9.43 17.75 21.08
C ARG A 366 8.87 16.76 20.08
N LEU A 367 9.74 15.98 19.43
CA LEU A 367 9.34 14.82 18.65
C LEU A 367 9.48 13.57 19.53
N ILE A 368 8.45 12.73 19.53
CA ILE A 368 8.38 11.54 20.38
C ILE A 368 8.01 10.35 19.51
N ASP A 369 8.91 9.38 19.50
CA ASP A 369 8.71 8.08 18.86
C ASP A 369 7.99 7.11 19.81
N MET A 370 6.81 6.62 19.41
CA MET A 370 5.96 5.75 20.22
C MET A 370 5.27 4.67 19.36
N PRO A 371 6.01 3.68 18.83
CA PRO A 371 5.45 2.67 17.92
C PRO A 371 4.40 1.78 18.58
N ASP A 372 4.64 1.39 19.84
CA ASP A 372 3.66 0.71 20.67
C ASP A 372 3.10 1.70 21.71
N PHE A 373 1.78 1.88 21.71
CA PHE A 373 1.13 2.79 22.65
C PHE A 373 -0.13 2.17 23.27
N THR A 374 -0.39 2.57 24.52
CA THR A 374 -1.66 2.42 25.21
C THR A 374 -2.17 3.81 25.59
N SER A 375 -3.46 3.94 25.95
CA SER A 375 -4.03 5.19 26.44
C SER A 375 -3.26 5.71 27.66
N ALA A 376 -2.93 4.84 28.62
CA ALA A 376 -2.18 5.21 29.82
C ALA A 376 -0.74 5.68 29.53
N ASN A 377 -0.09 5.12 28.50
CA ASN A 377 1.26 5.54 28.12
C ASN A 377 1.24 6.90 27.41
N ILE A 378 0.19 7.15 26.62
CA ILE A 378 -0.07 8.47 26.02
C ILE A 378 -0.31 9.51 27.14
N ASP A 379 -1.15 9.23 28.14
CA ASP A 379 -1.37 10.11 29.31
C ASP A 379 -0.04 10.53 29.95
N ARG A 380 0.81 9.55 30.27
CA ARG A 380 2.13 9.80 30.88
C ARG A 380 3.02 10.67 30.00
N LYS A 381 3.00 10.46 28.69
CA LYS A 381 3.84 11.23 27.77
C LYS A 381 3.35 12.65 27.58
N ILE A 382 2.03 12.84 27.48
CA ILE A 382 1.41 14.18 27.45
C ILE A 382 1.76 14.92 28.73
N LYS A 383 1.61 14.28 29.89
CA LYS A 383 2.00 14.84 31.19
C LYS A 383 3.46 15.30 31.21
N GLU A 384 4.37 14.44 30.79
CA GLU A 384 5.81 14.75 30.71
C GLU A 384 6.08 15.97 29.83
N CYS A 385 5.38 16.09 28.70
CA CYS A 385 5.54 17.22 27.80
C CYS A 385 4.96 18.53 28.32
N VAL A 386 3.81 18.47 28.99
CA VAL A 386 3.18 19.66 29.57
C VAL A 386 3.95 20.12 30.80
N GLU A 387 4.16 19.24 31.78
CA GLU A 387 4.79 19.61 33.06
C GLU A 387 6.31 19.79 32.93
N GLY A 388 6.97 18.99 32.10
CA GLY A 388 8.43 19.01 31.96
C GLY A 388 8.94 19.98 30.90
N TYR A 389 8.19 20.19 29.82
CA TYR A 389 8.61 21.03 28.68
C TYR A 389 7.71 22.25 28.44
N GLY A 390 6.65 22.43 29.23
CA GLY A 390 5.74 23.58 29.11
C GLY A 390 4.94 23.57 27.82
N ALA A 391 4.67 22.39 27.25
CA ALA A 391 3.93 22.29 26.01
C ALA A 391 2.47 22.76 26.18
N THR A 392 2.02 23.64 25.29
CA THR A 392 0.64 24.18 25.26
C THR A 392 -0.20 23.55 24.16
N TYR A 393 0.45 22.92 23.19
CA TYR A 393 -0.19 22.20 22.09
C TYR A 393 0.54 20.89 21.75
N GLY A 394 -0.20 19.88 21.34
CA GLY A 394 0.36 18.58 20.99
C GLY A 394 -0.38 17.92 19.83
N CYS A 395 0.35 17.18 19.02
CA CYS A 395 -0.23 16.31 17.99
C CYS A 395 0.08 14.84 18.31
N PHE A 396 -0.95 14.01 18.27
CA PHE A 396 -0.83 12.55 18.29
C PHE A 396 -1.19 11.97 16.92
N ASP A 397 -0.19 11.45 16.23
CA ASP A 397 -0.27 10.91 14.87
C ASP A 397 -0.10 9.37 14.88
N TYR A 398 -1.16 8.59 14.71
CA TYR A 398 -2.59 8.93 14.72
C TYR A 398 -3.36 7.89 15.53
N MET A 399 -4.67 8.08 15.73
CA MET A 399 -5.50 7.07 16.40
C MET A 399 -5.68 5.83 15.51
N MET A 400 -5.07 4.72 15.92
CA MET A 400 -5.18 3.39 15.31
C MET A 400 -5.28 2.30 16.38
N LEU A 401 -5.87 1.16 16.01
CA LEU A 401 -5.93 0.00 16.90
C LEU A 401 -4.65 -0.82 16.75
N ASN A 402 -3.76 -0.75 17.74
CA ASN A 402 -2.59 -1.62 17.85
C ASN A 402 -2.83 -2.72 18.90
N SER A 403 -1.88 -3.66 19.00
CA SER A 403 -1.94 -4.79 19.94
C SER A 403 -2.00 -4.33 21.41
N ALA A 404 -1.22 -3.32 21.79
CA ALA A 404 -1.12 -2.85 23.17
C ALA A 404 -2.41 -2.16 23.65
N LEU A 405 -2.97 -1.26 22.83
CA LEU A 405 -4.26 -0.61 23.06
C LEU A 405 -5.40 -1.64 23.10
N SER A 406 -5.37 -2.66 22.23
CA SER A 406 -6.36 -3.74 22.23
C SER A 406 -6.35 -4.53 23.54
N MET A 407 -5.16 -4.84 24.07
CA MET A 407 -5.00 -5.50 25.37
C MET A 407 -5.47 -4.62 26.53
N GLU A 408 -5.10 -3.34 26.56
CA GLU A 408 -5.55 -2.39 27.59
C GLU A 408 -7.08 -2.23 27.57
N TYR A 409 -7.68 -2.10 26.38
CA TYR A 409 -9.13 -2.01 26.22
C TYR A 409 -9.82 -3.26 26.76
N ARG A 410 -9.30 -4.45 26.46
CA ARG A 410 -9.85 -5.71 27.00
C ARG A 410 -9.71 -5.78 28.51
N ALA A 411 -8.56 -5.38 29.06
CA ALA A 411 -8.33 -5.38 30.51
C ALA A 411 -9.31 -4.45 31.24
N ASN A 412 -9.61 -3.28 30.66
CA ASN A 412 -10.48 -2.28 31.28
C ASN A 412 -11.97 -2.59 31.11
N THR A 413 -12.38 -3.24 30.02
CA THR A 413 -13.81 -3.44 29.69
C THR A 413 -14.29 -4.88 29.84
N GLY A 414 -13.38 -5.85 29.91
CA GLY A 414 -13.71 -7.28 29.84
C GLY A 414 -14.15 -7.77 28.45
N VAL A 415 -14.17 -6.89 27.44
CA VAL A 415 -14.67 -7.19 26.08
C VAL A 415 -13.52 -7.14 25.08
N GLN A 416 -13.57 -8.01 24.05
CA GLN A 416 -12.61 -7.95 22.96
C GLN A 416 -12.69 -6.60 22.23
N ALA A 417 -11.53 -5.96 22.01
CA ALA A 417 -11.46 -4.68 21.33
C ALA A 417 -11.94 -4.81 19.88
N ARG A 418 -13.03 -4.10 19.56
CA ARG A 418 -13.39 -3.73 18.20
C ARG A 418 -12.81 -2.35 17.92
N GLU A 419 -12.32 -2.13 16.71
CA GLU A 419 -11.64 -0.89 16.31
C GLU A 419 -12.50 0.35 16.57
N ASP A 420 -13.74 0.39 16.09
CA ASP A 420 -14.67 1.49 16.28
C ASP A 420 -14.85 1.90 17.75
N MET A 421 -14.93 0.91 18.65
CA MET A 421 -15.13 1.09 20.08
C MET A 421 -13.86 1.46 20.82
N ALA A 422 -12.73 0.83 20.48
CA ALA A 422 -11.44 1.11 21.08
C ALA A 422 -10.94 2.52 20.71
N LEU A 423 -11.07 2.92 19.44
CA LEU A 423 -10.73 4.27 18.99
C LEU A 423 -11.63 5.33 19.61
N ARG A 424 -12.91 5.02 19.85
CA ARG A 424 -13.82 5.92 20.59
C ARG A 424 -13.41 6.07 22.06
N GLY A 425 -12.96 4.99 22.69
CA GLY A 425 -12.36 5.01 24.02
C GLY A 425 -11.15 5.94 24.07
N LEU A 426 -10.19 5.72 23.16
CA LEU A 426 -9.00 6.55 23.05
C LEU A 426 -9.32 8.02 22.79
N ALA A 427 -10.27 8.34 21.91
CA ALA A 427 -10.71 9.72 21.68
C ALA A 427 -11.32 10.36 22.94
N THR A 428 -11.99 9.56 23.78
CA THR A 428 -12.54 10.03 25.06
C THR A 428 -11.42 10.31 26.06
N ASP A 429 -10.43 9.43 26.12
CA ASP A 429 -9.28 9.57 27.00
C ASP A 429 -8.40 10.76 26.60
N LEU A 430 -8.09 10.91 25.31
CA LEU A 430 -7.36 12.07 24.78
C LEU A 430 -8.05 13.39 25.13
N LYS A 431 -9.39 13.44 25.04
CA LYS A 431 -10.16 14.62 25.47
C LYS A 431 -10.00 14.87 26.97
N ALA A 432 -10.08 13.82 27.79
CA ALA A 432 -9.85 13.94 29.23
C ALA A 432 -8.42 14.40 29.55
N TYR A 433 -7.41 13.95 28.80
CA TYR A 433 -6.01 14.37 28.96
C TYR A 433 -5.82 15.83 28.56
N ALA A 434 -6.42 16.27 27.45
CA ALA A 434 -6.41 17.68 27.04
C ALA A 434 -6.95 18.60 28.16
N GLU A 435 -8.08 18.21 28.78
CA GLU A 435 -8.68 18.97 29.88
C GLU A 435 -7.86 18.90 31.16
N LYS A 436 -7.40 17.70 31.53
CA LYS A 436 -6.58 17.44 32.73
C LYS A 436 -5.29 18.25 32.76
N TYR A 437 -4.63 18.39 31.62
CA TYR A 437 -3.36 19.10 31.51
C TYR A 437 -3.48 20.50 30.90
N ASN A 438 -4.69 20.95 30.57
CA ASN A 438 -4.94 22.23 29.91
C ASN A 438 -4.06 22.43 28.66
N VAL A 439 -4.06 21.43 27.77
CA VAL A 439 -3.24 21.39 26.55
C VAL A 439 -4.14 21.20 25.33
N GLY A 440 -3.88 21.95 24.26
CA GLY A 440 -4.55 21.71 22.98
C GLY A 440 -4.03 20.41 22.36
N LEU A 441 -4.92 19.49 21.98
CA LEU A 441 -4.53 18.23 21.35
C LEU A 441 -5.18 18.08 19.98
N LEU A 442 -4.34 17.83 18.99
CA LEU A 442 -4.74 17.38 17.67
C LEU A 442 -4.49 15.89 17.55
N THR A 443 -5.44 15.19 16.95
CA THR A 443 -5.24 13.83 16.48
C THR A 443 -6.07 13.60 15.22
N MET A 444 -5.78 12.50 14.54
CA MET A 444 -6.42 12.09 13.30
C MET A 444 -6.78 10.62 13.36
N THR A 445 -7.64 10.21 12.44
CA THR A 445 -7.95 8.80 12.19
C THR A 445 -8.34 8.67 10.71
N GLN A 446 -8.26 7.46 10.19
CA GLN A 446 -8.60 7.19 8.79
C GLN A 446 -10.11 7.38 8.55
N THR A 447 -10.46 7.56 7.28
CA THR A 447 -11.85 7.45 6.83
C THR A 447 -12.21 6.01 6.51
N ASN A 448 -13.50 5.70 6.51
CA ASN A 448 -14.03 4.34 6.31
C ASN A 448 -14.55 4.06 4.89
N GLY A 449 -14.36 5.00 3.94
CA GLY A 449 -14.77 4.90 2.54
C GLY A 449 -16.14 5.52 2.23
N ALA A 450 -16.96 5.79 3.25
CA ALA A 450 -18.29 6.39 3.05
C ALA A 450 -18.23 7.84 2.54
N GLU A 451 -17.11 8.53 2.76
CA GLU A 451 -16.89 9.91 2.31
C GLU A 451 -17.11 10.07 0.80
N LYS A 452 -16.79 9.04 0.00
CA LYS A 452 -16.88 9.06 -1.47
C LYS A 452 -18.29 9.30 -1.99
N GLN A 453 -19.29 8.93 -1.20
CA GLN A 453 -20.71 9.06 -1.56
C GLN A 453 -21.40 10.26 -0.88
N MET A 454 -20.70 10.96 0.01
CA MET A 454 -21.25 12.09 0.76
C MET A 454 -21.02 13.41 0.02
N ASP A 455 -22.06 14.22 -0.10
CA ASP A 455 -21.94 15.60 -0.57
C ASP A 455 -21.15 16.46 0.43
N PHE A 456 -21.33 16.20 1.73
CA PHE A 456 -20.56 16.83 2.80
C PHE A 456 -20.09 15.75 3.78
N PRO A 457 -18.84 15.28 3.65
CA PRO A 457 -18.22 14.35 4.59
C PRO A 457 -18.28 14.88 6.03
N ASP A 458 -18.69 14.00 6.94
CA ASP A 458 -18.80 14.31 8.35
C ASP A 458 -18.34 13.12 9.21
N GLU A 459 -18.61 13.13 10.51
CA GLU A 459 -18.18 12.08 11.44
C GLU A 459 -18.66 10.67 11.07
N SER A 460 -19.63 10.53 10.17
CA SER A 460 -20.11 9.21 9.74
C SER A 460 -19.11 8.48 8.84
N CYS A 461 -18.14 9.19 8.24
CA CYS A 461 -17.13 8.59 7.37
C CYS A 461 -15.77 8.35 8.05
N ILE A 462 -15.65 8.46 9.38
CA ILE A 462 -14.40 8.15 10.09
C ILE A 462 -14.36 6.68 10.52
N SER A 463 -13.17 6.10 10.69
CA SER A 463 -12.99 4.70 11.14
C SER A 463 -13.31 4.49 12.62
N SER A 464 -13.31 5.57 13.41
CA SER A 464 -13.86 5.58 14.76
C SER A 464 -15.40 5.55 14.74
N SER A 465 -16.03 5.27 15.88
CA SER A 465 -17.48 5.43 16.02
C SER A 465 -17.92 6.88 15.74
N LYS A 466 -19.05 7.07 15.04
CA LYS A 466 -19.71 8.38 14.89
C LYS A 466 -19.93 9.11 16.22
N ALA A 467 -20.06 8.36 17.32
CA ALA A 467 -20.21 8.91 18.67
C ALA A 467 -18.97 9.71 19.13
N SER A 468 -17.80 9.51 18.52
CA SER A 468 -16.58 10.28 18.76
C SER A 468 -16.75 11.77 18.44
N ARG A 469 -17.72 12.14 17.58
CA ARG A 469 -18.13 13.54 17.39
C ARG A 469 -18.46 14.22 18.71
N THR A 470 -19.05 13.52 19.68
CA THR A 470 -19.43 14.13 20.97
C THR A 470 -18.23 14.51 21.84
N LYS A 471 -17.04 13.96 21.56
CA LYS A 471 -15.82 14.11 22.39
C LYS A 471 -14.92 15.24 21.90
N VAL A 472 -14.76 15.38 20.59
CA VAL A 472 -13.89 16.40 20.00
C VAL A 472 -14.52 17.79 20.07
N ASP A 473 -13.73 18.85 20.28
CA ASP A 473 -14.23 20.22 20.22
C ASP A 473 -14.23 20.76 18.78
N PHE A 474 -13.26 20.36 17.97
CA PHE A 474 -13.19 20.62 16.54
C PHE A 474 -13.11 19.29 15.78
N GLY A 475 -13.78 19.20 14.63
CA GLY A 475 -13.81 18.01 13.79
C GLY A 475 -13.91 18.40 12.32
N CYS A 476 -12.99 17.86 11.53
CA CYS A 476 -12.99 18.04 10.09
C CYS A 476 -12.61 16.75 9.36
N VAL A 477 -13.02 16.66 8.10
CA VAL A 477 -12.56 15.65 7.15
C VAL A 477 -11.79 16.39 6.06
N VAL A 478 -10.57 15.96 5.75
CA VAL A 478 -9.78 16.57 4.68
C VAL A 478 -9.73 15.61 3.50
N LEU A 479 -10.16 16.07 2.33
CA LEU A 479 -10.12 15.27 1.11
C LEU A 479 -9.35 15.98 0.00
N PRO A 480 -8.81 15.24 -0.98
CA PRO A 480 -8.20 15.88 -2.14
C PRO A 480 -9.26 16.55 -3.01
N ALA A 481 -8.94 17.74 -3.52
CA ALA A 481 -9.90 18.57 -4.26
C ALA A 481 -10.31 17.96 -5.61
N LYS A 482 -9.41 17.19 -6.23
CA LYS A 482 -9.69 16.44 -7.47
C LYS A 482 -10.82 15.43 -7.30
N ASP A 483 -11.02 14.93 -6.07
CA ASP A 483 -12.07 13.98 -5.72
C ASP A 483 -13.46 14.63 -5.65
N ARG A 484 -13.51 15.95 -5.84
CA ARG A 484 -14.68 16.78 -5.63
C ARG A 484 -14.94 17.66 -6.85
N PRO A 485 -15.01 17.09 -8.07
CA PRO A 485 -15.06 17.86 -9.31
C PRO A 485 -16.30 18.75 -9.41
N LYS A 486 -17.43 18.32 -8.83
CA LYS A 486 -18.66 19.13 -8.76
C LYS A 486 -18.45 20.41 -7.94
N GLU A 487 -17.81 20.30 -6.78
CA GLU A 487 -17.54 21.44 -5.91
C GLU A 487 -16.48 22.35 -6.53
N MET A 488 -15.41 21.76 -7.08
CA MET A 488 -14.35 22.51 -7.77
C MET A 488 -14.87 23.32 -8.96
N LYS A 489 -15.84 22.78 -9.71
CA LYS A 489 -16.50 23.51 -10.81
C LYS A 489 -17.32 24.70 -10.30
N LEU A 490 -18.00 24.57 -9.17
CA LEU A 490 -18.79 25.66 -8.59
C LEU A 490 -17.91 26.80 -8.08
N VAL A 491 -16.71 26.49 -7.60
CA VAL A 491 -15.78 27.50 -7.07
C VAL A 491 -14.73 27.98 -8.07
N GLU A 492 -14.70 27.42 -9.29
CA GLU A 492 -13.75 27.78 -10.36
C GLU A 492 -13.70 29.29 -10.67
N PRO A 493 -14.82 30.03 -10.72
CA PRO A 493 -14.78 31.48 -10.97
C PRO A 493 -13.93 32.25 -9.96
N PHE A 494 -13.82 31.73 -8.73
CA PHE A 494 -13.18 32.40 -7.61
C PHE A 494 -11.69 32.05 -7.48
N ILE A 495 -11.27 30.92 -8.03
CA ILE A 495 -9.86 30.50 -8.05
C ILE A 495 -9.01 31.49 -8.89
N LYS A 496 -9.59 32.08 -9.95
CA LYS A 496 -8.90 33.00 -10.88
C LYS A 496 -8.59 34.38 -10.29
N HIS A 497 -9.13 34.73 -9.12
CA HIS A 497 -9.08 36.10 -8.60
C HIS A 497 -7.89 36.42 -7.67
N LYS A 498 -6.97 35.48 -7.39
CA LYS A 498 -5.76 35.77 -6.61
C LYS A 498 -4.59 36.16 -7.54
N GLY A 499 -4.32 37.46 -7.67
CA GLY A 499 -3.04 37.95 -8.20
C GLY A 499 -1.90 37.74 -7.19
N GLY A 500 -0.67 37.51 -7.67
CA GLY A 500 0.55 37.33 -6.85
C GLY A 500 1.48 36.22 -7.35
N LEU A 501 2.60 35.98 -6.64
CA LEU A 501 3.62 34.94 -6.91
C LEU A 501 3.01 33.51 -7.00
N ASN A 502 1.83 33.31 -6.41
CA ASN A 502 1.07 32.05 -6.37
C ASN A 502 -0.07 31.96 -7.41
N SER A 503 -0.07 32.80 -8.45
CA SER A 503 -1.12 32.84 -9.49
C SER A 503 -1.31 31.54 -10.29
N ALA A 504 -0.36 30.60 -10.22
CA ALA A 504 -0.43 29.30 -10.89
C ALA A 504 -1.00 28.15 -10.03
N ILE A 505 -1.01 28.28 -8.69
CA ILE A 505 -1.48 27.19 -7.81
C ILE A 505 -2.99 27.25 -7.61
N LYS A 506 -3.62 26.07 -7.53
CA LYS A 506 -5.06 25.90 -7.28
C LYS A 506 -5.26 25.07 -6.01
N PRO A 507 -6.41 25.17 -5.32
CA PRO A 507 -6.71 24.28 -4.20
C PRO A 507 -6.54 22.82 -4.61
N ASN A 508 -5.75 22.06 -3.84
CA ASN A 508 -5.56 20.62 -4.02
C ASN A 508 -6.16 19.82 -2.85
N ARG A 509 -6.70 20.50 -1.84
CA ARG A 509 -7.40 19.94 -0.68
C ARG A 509 -8.67 20.73 -0.37
N ILE A 510 -9.66 20.03 0.16
CA ILE A 510 -10.88 20.60 0.73
C ILE A 510 -11.01 20.06 2.15
N THR A 511 -11.07 20.96 3.13
CA THR A 511 -11.31 20.63 4.53
C THR A 511 -12.78 20.90 4.86
N TYR A 512 -13.52 19.83 5.16
CA TYR A 512 -14.94 19.86 5.55
C TYR A 512 -15.04 19.94 7.05
N ILE A 513 -15.38 21.11 7.58
CA ILE A 513 -15.61 21.29 9.02
C ILE A 513 -17.02 20.80 9.32
N HIS A 514 -17.12 19.65 9.98
CA HIS A 514 -18.40 19.08 10.42
C HIS A 514 -18.67 19.34 11.91
N LYS A 515 -17.66 19.77 12.66
CA LYS A 515 -17.82 20.27 14.02
C LYS A 515 -16.85 21.40 14.33
N SER A 516 -17.37 22.49 14.89
CA SER A 516 -16.58 23.53 15.53
C SER A 516 -17.37 23.96 16.76
N ARG A 517 -16.80 23.65 17.93
CA ARG A 517 -17.31 24.11 19.22
C ARG A 517 -16.62 25.43 19.50
N PHE A 518 -17.38 26.41 19.95
CA PHE A 518 -16.91 27.77 20.26
C PHE A 518 -16.56 28.58 19.01
N GLY A 519 -17.36 29.60 18.71
CA GLY A 519 -17.12 30.53 17.60
C GLY A 519 -18.41 31.01 16.94
N GLU A 520 -18.31 32.09 16.17
CA GLU A 520 -19.44 32.68 15.42
C GLU A 520 -20.06 31.71 14.39
N TYR A 521 -19.25 30.74 13.92
CA TYR A 521 -19.65 29.75 12.92
C TYR A 521 -19.94 28.37 13.54
N GLN A 522 -20.17 28.31 14.86
CA GLN A 522 -20.54 27.07 15.55
C GLN A 522 -21.72 26.39 14.83
N ASP A 523 -21.63 25.06 14.69
CA ASP A 523 -22.61 24.20 14.04
C ASP A 523 -22.90 24.49 12.55
N ARG A 524 -22.15 25.41 11.91
CA ARG A 524 -22.19 25.59 10.45
C ARG A 524 -21.26 24.60 9.76
N LYS A 525 -21.79 23.91 8.75
CA LYS A 525 -21.02 23.09 7.82
C LYS A 525 -20.23 24.00 6.87
N LEU A 526 -18.92 24.07 7.05
CA LEU A 526 -18.01 24.91 6.26
C LEU A 526 -17.00 24.07 5.46
N LYS A 527 -16.59 24.60 4.31
CA LYS A 527 -15.57 24.03 3.42
C LYS A 527 -14.43 25.03 3.26
N ILE A 528 -13.23 24.63 3.64
CA ILE A 528 -12.02 25.41 3.39
C ILE A 528 -11.34 24.83 2.14
N PHE A 529 -11.17 25.67 1.13
CA PHE A 529 -10.38 25.32 -0.05
C PHE A 529 -8.96 25.80 0.15
N HIS A 530 -7.99 24.90 0.03
CA HIS A 530 -6.60 25.22 0.29
C HIS A 530 -5.64 24.38 -0.57
N TYR A 531 -4.43 24.87 -0.73
CA TYR A 531 -3.33 24.16 -1.38
C TYR A 531 -2.33 23.72 -0.32
N PHE A 532 -2.04 22.42 -0.30
CA PHE A 532 -1.04 21.82 0.56
C PHE A 532 0.18 21.36 -0.27
N ASP A 533 1.34 21.96 -0.01
CA ASP A 533 2.61 21.54 -0.60
C ASP A 533 3.18 20.34 0.17
N MET A 534 3.14 19.17 -0.44
CA MET A 534 3.67 17.95 0.17
C MET A 534 5.20 17.94 0.26
N GLY A 535 5.92 18.72 -0.54
CA GLY A 535 7.37 18.82 -0.48
C GLY A 535 7.82 19.62 0.73
N THR A 536 7.20 20.76 0.97
CA THR A 536 7.58 21.70 2.04
C THR A 536 6.69 21.61 3.27
N MET A 537 5.59 20.86 3.26
CA MET A 537 4.61 20.81 4.35
C MET A 537 3.97 22.17 4.64
N ARG A 538 3.76 23.01 3.63
CA ARG A 538 3.13 24.33 3.79
C ARG A 538 1.71 24.32 3.27
N ASN A 539 0.83 24.98 4.01
CA ASN A 539 -0.56 25.18 3.64
C ASN A 539 -0.78 26.61 3.13
N THR A 540 -1.57 26.77 2.06
CA THR A 540 -2.00 28.05 1.51
C THR A 540 -3.51 28.07 1.39
N ASP A 541 -4.16 28.85 2.25
CA ASP A 541 -5.61 28.96 2.26
C ASP A 541 -6.11 29.85 1.10
N PHE A 542 -7.18 29.42 0.44
CA PHE A 542 -7.80 30.17 -0.65
C PHE A 542 -9.02 30.94 -0.17
N PHE A 543 -10.07 30.21 0.19
CA PHE A 543 -11.36 30.77 0.59
C PHE A 543 -12.20 29.73 1.34
N VAL A 544 -13.28 30.20 1.95
CA VAL A 544 -14.23 29.38 2.70
C VAL A 544 -15.61 29.46 2.06
N CYS A 545 -16.29 28.33 1.99
CA CYS A 545 -17.68 28.22 1.58
C CYS A 545 -18.55 27.54 2.65
N ASP A 546 -19.86 27.73 2.58
CA ASP A 546 -20.84 26.94 3.32
C ASP A 546 -21.11 25.58 2.64
N SER A 547 -21.98 24.75 3.22
CA SER A 547 -22.37 23.45 2.65
C SER A 547 -22.92 23.55 1.22
N TYR A 548 -23.47 24.70 0.83
CA TYR A 548 -24.06 24.96 -0.48
C TYR A 548 -23.08 25.61 -1.47
N ASN A 549 -21.79 25.66 -1.14
CA ASN A 549 -20.74 26.29 -1.95
C ASN A 549 -20.89 27.82 -2.09
N LYS A 550 -21.59 28.48 -1.16
CA LYS A 550 -21.63 29.95 -1.11
C LYS A 550 -20.48 30.47 -0.27
N PHE A 551 -19.88 31.58 -0.69
CA PHE A 551 -18.77 32.20 0.03
C PHE A 551 -19.17 32.60 1.43
N VAL A 552 -18.29 32.31 2.37
CA VAL A 552 -18.38 32.78 3.75
C VAL A 552 -17.15 33.64 3.99
N SER A 553 -17.37 34.93 4.24
CA SER A 553 -16.29 35.83 4.65
C SER A 553 -16.00 35.57 6.13
N ILE A 554 -14.85 34.96 6.40
CA ILE A 554 -14.40 34.72 7.77
C ILE A 554 -13.27 35.70 8.06
N PRO A 555 -13.43 36.62 9.05
CA PRO A 555 -12.34 37.49 9.44
C PRO A 555 -11.19 36.66 10.01
N LYS A 556 -9.94 37.03 9.71
CA LYS A 556 -8.78 36.38 10.33
C LYS A 556 -8.91 36.51 11.85
N PRO A 557 -8.85 35.42 12.61
CA PRO A 557 -8.92 35.49 14.05
C PRO A 557 -7.73 36.32 14.57
N LYS A 558 -8.01 37.26 15.48
CA LYS A 558 -6.97 37.90 16.27
C LYS A 558 -6.71 36.99 17.47
N LEU A 559 -5.77 36.06 17.32
CA LEU A 559 -5.24 35.30 18.45
C LEU A 559 -4.60 36.32 19.40
N LYS A 560 -5.02 36.31 20.68
CA LYS A 560 -4.55 37.25 21.70
C LYS A 560 -3.29 36.74 22.36
#